data_AF-A0A7M7N3X3-F1
#
_entry.id   AF-A0A7M7N3X3-F1
#
_cell.length_a   1.000
_cell.length_b   1.000
_cell.length_c   1.000
_cell.angle_alpha   90.00
_cell.angle_beta   90.00
_cell.angle_gamma   90.00
#
_symmetry.space_group_name_H-M   'P 1'
#
loop_
_entity.id
_entity.type
_entity.pdbx_description
1 polymer ?
#
loop_
_entity_poly.entity_id
_entity_poly.type
_entity_poly.pdbx_seq_one_letter_code
_entity_poly.pdbx_strand_id
1 'polypeptide(L)'
;MEHLRTGQPRHFSEDKCSICDTLESLFPDVIFLQEIISKTLHFIQDRLGSLYQLVPGGEQNAYFILTLVKRSSEINMLHTKIHSFPNTKLGRNLLIVKVTGRFQIEEEFQNFGVVMSVGDLFV
;
A
#
# COMPACT_ATOMS: atom_id res chain seq x y z
N MET A 1 -9.77 -2.58 45.83
CA MET A 1 -8.45 -2.88 45.22
C MET A 1 -8.71 -3.64 43.93
N GLU A 2 -9.15 -2.94 42.89
CA GLU A 2 -9.44 -3.53 41.58
C GLU A 2 -8.14 -3.68 40.81
N HIS A 3 -7.84 -4.90 40.37
CA HIS A 3 -6.71 -5.20 39.51
C HIS A 3 -7.03 -4.70 38.09
N LEU A 4 -6.40 -3.59 37.71
CA LEU A 4 -6.30 -3.13 36.33
C LEU A 4 -5.69 -4.25 35.48
N ARG A 5 -6.54 -4.97 34.73
CA ARG A 5 -6.08 -5.82 33.62
C ARG A 5 -5.46 -4.88 32.59
N THR A 6 -4.14 -4.86 32.56
CA THR A 6 -3.38 -4.25 31.47
C THR A 6 -3.82 -4.93 30.18
N GLY A 7 -4.52 -4.17 29.33
CA GLY A 7 -4.85 -4.61 27.98
C GLY A 7 -3.57 -4.82 27.20
N GLN A 8 -3.15 -6.08 27.08
CA GLN A 8 -2.07 -6.48 26.18
C GLN A 8 -2.46 -6.05 24.75
N PRO A 9 -1.58 -5.39 23.98
CA PRO A 9 -1.89 -5.01 22.60
C PRO A 9 -2.11 -6.29 21.79
N ARG A 10 -3.34 -6.48 21.29
CA ARG A 10 -3.71 -7.62 20.45
C ARG A 10 -2.87 -7.60 19.16
N HIS A 11 -1.99 -8.58 19.07
CA HIS A 11 -1.53 -9.29 17.86
C HIS A 11 -1.15 -8.53 16.57
N PHE A 12 -0.58 -7.34 16.64
CA PHE A 12 -0.14 -6.59 15.45
C PHE A 12 1.04 -7.23 14.66
N SER A 13 1.65 -8.30 15.14
CA SER A 13 2.81 -8.98 14.51
C SER A 13 2.44 -10.22 13.68
N GLU A 14 1.56 -11.11 14.17
CA GLU A 14 1.08 -12.27 13.38
C GLU A 14 0.32 -11.81 12.13
N ASP A 15 -0.51 -10.77 12.25
CA ASP A 15 -1.27 -10.21 11.12
C ASP A 15 -0.33 -9.68 10.01
N LYS A 16 0.81 -9.09 10.38
CA LYS A 16 1.79 -8.58 9.40
C LYS A 16 2.49 -9.69 8.64
N CYS A 17 2.86 -10.76 9.33
CA CYS A 17 3.40 -11.95 8.69
C CYS A 17 2.37 -12.54 7.71
N SER A 18 1.12 -12.70 8.16
CA SER A 18 0.03 -13.24 7.34
C SER A 18 -0.22 -12.41 6.06
N ILE A 19 -0.17 -11.08 6.14
CA ILE A 19 -0.30 -10.21 4.96
C ILE A 19 0.86 -10.45 3.99
N CYS A 20 2.12 -10.44 4.46
CA CYS A 20 3.27 -10.65 3.56
C CYS A 20 3.26 -12.04 2.95
N ASP A 21 2.91 -13.08 3.71
CA ASP A 21 2.85 -14.46 3.23
C ASP A 21 1.77 -14.60 2.13
N THR A 22 0.63 -13.93 2.30
CA THR A 22 -0.45 -13.87 1.30
C THR A 22 0.02 -13.16 0.02
N LEU A 23 0.70 -12.01 0.16
CA LEU A 23 1.20 -11.24 -0.98
C LEU A 23 2.34 -11.94 -1.73
N GLU A 24 3.19 -12.70 -1.02
CA GLU A 24 4.22 -13.56 -1.61
C GLU A 24 3.57 -14.73 -2.37
N SER A 25 2.53 -15.35 -1.81
CA SER A 25 1.85 -16.48 -2.44
C SER A 25 1.02 -16.10 -3.66
N LEU A 26 0.28 -14.98 -3.61
CA LEU A 26 -0.56 -14.52 -4.73
C LEU A 26 0.28 -13.85 -5.83
N PHE A 27 1.39 -13.25 -5.43
CA PHE A 27 2.33 -12.54 -6.30
C PHE A 27 1.68 -11.58 -7.34
N PRO A 28 0.72 -10.73 -6.91
CA PRO A 28 -0.02 -9.83 -7.79
C PRO A 28 0.90 -8.81 -8.47
N ASP A 29 0.48 -8.28 -9.62
CA ASP A 29 1.28 -7.29 -10.35
C ASP A 29 1.31 -5.91 -9.66
N VAL A 30 0.21 -5.54 -8.99
CA VAL A 30 0.07 -4.27 -8.26
C VAL A 30 -0.74 -4.50 -6.98
N ILE A 31 -0.32 -3.88 -5.86
CA ILE A 31 -0.99 -3.97 -4.56
C ILE A 31 -1.28 -2.56 -4.04
N PHE A 32 -2.49 -2.36 -3.53
CA PHE A 32 -2.91 -1.12 -2.86
C PHE A 32 -3.15 -1.38 -1.38
N LEU A 33 -2.45 -0.65 -0.53
CA LEU A 33 -2.62 -0.69 0.91
C LEU A 33 -2.98 0.70 1.42
N GLN A 34 -3.89 0.75 2.39
CA GLN A 34 -4.25 1.97 3.11
C GLN A 34 -3.81 1.87 4.58
N GLU A 35 -3.78 3.01 5.28
CA GLU A 35 -3.48 3.10 6.72
C GLU A 35 -2.09 2.54 7.13
N ILE A 36 -1.11 2.63 6.24
CA ILE A 36 0.25 2.21 6.50
C ILE A 36 0.96 3.22 7.38
N ILE A 37 1.56 2.74 8.47
CA ILE A 37 2.50 3.50 9.31
C ILE A 37 3.95 3.11 8.97
N SER A 38 4.91 3.96 9.31
CA SER A 38 6.33 3.74 9.01
C SER A 38 6.90 2.42 9.49
N LYS A 39 6.51 1.95 10.69
CA LYS A 39 6.94 0.63 11.19
C LYS A 39 6.46 -0.52 10.29
N THR A 40 5.25 -0.41 9.72
CA THR A 40 4.72 -1.40 8.79
C THR A 40 5.37 -1.26 7.42
N LEU A 41 5.63 -0.03 6.95
CA LEU A 41 6.38 0.21 5.73
C LEU A 41 7.76 -0.46 5.78
N HIS A 42 8.52 -0.29 6.86
CA HIS A 42 9.83 -0.93 7.01
C HIS A 42 9.72 -2.45 6.98
N PHE A 43 8.76 -3.03 7.71
CA PHE A 43 8.53 -4.47 7.68
C PHE A 43 8.21 -5.00 6.28
N ILE A 44 7.33 -4.32 5.54
CA ILE A 44 6.99 -4.68 4.15
C ILE A 44 8.21 -4.50 3.23
N GLN A 45 9.00 -3.44 3.43
CA GLN A 45 10.22 -3.19 2.67
C GLN A 45 11.27 -4.28 2.90
N ASP A 46 11.43 -4.77 4.12
CA ASP A 46 12.38 -5.83 4.45
C ASP A 46 11.97 -7.18 3.83
N ARG A 47 10.67 -7.48 3.82
CA ARG A 47 10.12 -8.75 3.28
C ARG A 47 9.96 -8.74 1.76
N LEU A 48 9.31 -7.70 1.24
CA LEU A 48 8.83 -7.64 -0.14
C LEU A 48 9.65 -6.68 -1.01
N GLY A 49 10.62 -5.97 -0.45
CA GLY A 49 11.38 -4.92 -1.13
C GLY A 49 12.24 -5.39 -2.31
N SER A 50 12.60 -6.67 -2.37
CA SER A 50 13.27 -7.30 -3.52
C SER A 50 12.28 -7.56 -4.66
N LEU A 51 11.04 -7.95 -4.32
CA LEU A 51 9.98 -8.34 -5.23
C LEU A 51 9.18 -7.15 -5.77
N TYR A 52 9.01 -6.09 -4.98
CA TYR A 52 8.13 -4.97 -5.30
C TYR A 52 8.77 -3.60 -5.08
N GLN A 53 8.52 -2.68 -5.99
CA GLN A 53 8.79 -1.26 -5.83
C GLN A 53 7.69 -0.63 -4.98
N LEU A 54 8.06 -0.19 -3.78
CA LEU A 54 7.18 0.46 -2.82
C LEU A 54 7.09 1.96 -3.14
N VAL A 55 5.86 2.47 -3.25
CA VAL A 55 5.56 3.88 -3.50
C VAL A 55 4.68 4.40 -2.35
N PRO A 56 5.27 5.03 -1.32
CA PRO A 56 4.51 5.64 -0.24
C PRO A 56 3.83 6.93 -0.72
N GLY A 57 2.57 7.12 -0.32
CA GLY A 57 1.76 8.30 -0.62
C GLY A 57 1.77 9.35 0.48
N GLY A 58 2.64 9.25 1.49
CA GLY A 58 2.68 10.22 2.59
C GLY A 58 4.00 10.21 3.35
N GLU A 59 4.10 11.10 4.33
CA GLU A 59 5.29 11.26 5.16
C GLU A 59 5.38 10.20 6.27
N GLN A 60 6.61 9.91 6.71
CA GLN A 60 6.90 8.86 7.70
C GLN A 60 6.36 9.13 9.11
N ASN A 61 5.82 10.31 9.39
CA ASN A 61 5.32 10.67 10.72
C ASN A 61 3.81 10.48 10.88
N ALA A 62 3.11 9.97 9.86
CA ALA A 62 1.66 9.73 9.86
C ALA A 62 1.32 8.37 9.23
N TYR A 63 0.02 8.02 9.21
CA TYR A 63 -0.47 6.93 8.37
C TYR A 63 -0.66 7.42 6.93
N PHE A 64 -0.46 6.55 5.96
CA PHE A 64 -0.53 6.88 4.54
C PHE A 64 -0.94 5.67 3.69
N ILE A 65 -1.22 5.93 2.41
CA ILE A 65 -1.45 4.90 1.40
C ILE A 65 -0.12 4.41 0.82
N LEU A 66 -0.02 3.14 0.49
CA LEU A 66 1.16 2.52 -0.12
C LEU A 66 0.73 1.76 -1.37
N THR A 67 1.40 2.01 -2.49
CA THR A 67 1.28 1.17 -3.69
C THR A 67 2.54 0.33 -3.85
N LEU A 68 2.40 -0.96 -4.11
CA LEU A 68 3.50 -1.84 -4.48
C LEU A 68 3.35 -2.21 -5.94
N VAL A 69 4.42 -2.04 -6.72
CA VAL A 69 4.48 -2.45 -8.14
C VAL A 69 5.50 -3.56 -8.26
N LYS A 70 5.09 -4.71 -8.79
CA LYS A 70 5.97 -5.87 -8.97
C LYS A 70 7.18 -5.52 -9.84
N ARG A 71 8.36 -5.96 -9.41
CA ARG A 71 9.57 -5.90 -10.23
C ARG A 71 9.56 -7.04 -11.22
N SER A 72 9.25 -6.70 -12.46
CA SER A 72 9.27 -7.61 -13.60
C SER A 72 9.79 -6.86 -14.81
N SER A 73 10.42 -7.56 -15.75
CA SER A 73 10.77 -6.99 -17.06
C SER A 73 9.53 -6.53 -17.85
N GLU A 74 8.35 -7.02 -17.48
CA GLU A 74 7.08 -6.75 -18.14
C GLU A 74 6.35 -5.53 -17.59
N ILE A 75 6.77 -4.99 -16.44
CA ILE A 75 6.11 -3.86 -15.77
C ILE A 75 7.15 -2.79 -15.45
N ASN A 76 6.98 -1.61 -16.05
CA ASN A 76 7.85 -0.45 -15.85
C ASN A 76 7.06 0.69 -15.20
N MET A 77 7.60 1.23 -14.10
CA MET A 77 7.05 2.42 -13.47
C MET A 77 7.57 3.67 -14.17
N LEU A 78 6.67 4.53 -14.64
CA LEU A 78 6.99 5.72 -15.41
C LEU A 78 7.02 6.99 -14.54
N HIS A 79 5.99 7.18 -13.73
CA HIS A 79 5.82 8.41 -12.95
C HIS A 79 4.96 8.19 -11.71
N THR A 80 5.23 8.94 -10.65
CA THR A 80 4.42 8.97 -9.44
C THR A 80 4.02 10.40 -9.11
N LYS A 81 2.77 10.59 -8.69
CA LYS A 81 2.23 11.89 -8.30
C LYS A 81 1.34 11.75 -7.09
N ILE A 82 1.52 12.64 -6.12
CA ILE A 82 0.61 12.80 -4.98
C ILE A 82 -0.24 14.04 -5.24
N HIS A 83 -1.56 13.90 -5.15
CA HIS A 83 -2.50 15.00 -5.19
C HIS A 83 -3.14 15.16 -3.82
N SER A 84 -2.81 16.26 -3.14
CA SER A 84 -3.28 16.56 -1.79
C SER A 84 -4.75 16.93 -1.77
N PHE A 85 -5.48 16.52 -0.73
CA PHE A 85 -6.83 16.98 -0.46
C PHE A 85 -6.79 18.11 0.58
N PRO A 86 -6.99 19.39 0.19
CA PRO A 86 -6.73 20.54 1.06
C PRO A 86 -7.57 20.57 2.34
N ASN A 87 -8.77 19.99 2.29
CA ASN A 87 -9.75 20.02 3.38
C ASN A 87 -9.78 18.73 4.21
N THR A 88 -8.82 17.81 4.02
CA THR A 88 -8.79 16.58 4.81
C THR A 88 -8.40 16.86 6.26
N LYS A 89 -9.12 16.27 7.21
CA LYS A 89 -8.71 16.23 8.62
C LYS A 89 -7.96 14.94 8.97
N LEU A 90 -7.82 14.04 8.00
CA LEU A 90 -7.36 12.66 8.18
C LEU A 90 -6.12 12.35 7.32
N GLY A 91 -5.36 13.37 6.92
CA GLY A 91 -4.11 13.19 6.16
C GLY A 91 -4.28 12.49 4.81
N ARG A 92 -5.49 12.42 4.26
CA ARG A 92 -5.80 11.71 3.00
C ARG A 92 -5.28 12.47 1.78
N ASN A 93 -4.87 11.72 0.77
CA ASN A 93 -4.50 12.24 -0.54
C ASN A 93 -4.79 11.17 -1.61
N LEU A 94 -4.53 11.52 -2.85
CA LEU A 94 -4.55 10.60 -3.98
C LEU A 94 -3.11 10.31 -4.42
N LEU A 95 -2.70 9.04 -4.37
CA LEU A 95 -1.45 8.56 -4.94
C LEU A 95 -1.73 7.98 -6.33
N ILE A 96 -1.10 8.58 -7.34
CA ILE A 96 -1.16 8.15 -8.74
C ILE A 96 0.19 7.52 -9.09
N VAL A 97 0.15 6.26 -9.52
CA VAL A 97 1.34 5.54 -10.02
C VAL A 97 1.08 5.19 -11.49
N LYS A 98 1.81 5.84 -12.39
CA LYS A 98 1.76 5.55 -13.83
C LYS A 98 2.75 4.44 -14.13
N VAL A 99 2.22 3.34 -14.66
CA VAL A 99 2.98 2.15 -15.04
C VAL A 99 2.66 1.77 -16.48
N THR A 100 3.57 1.03 -17.11
CA THR A 100 3.33 0.35 -18.38
C THR A 100 3.67 -1.11 -18.21
N GLY A 101 2.79 -1.99 -18.68
CA GLY A 101 3.05 -3.41 -18.65
C GLY A 101 1.86 -4.22 -19.11
N ARG A 102 2.02 -5.55 -19.11
CA ARG A 102 0.92 -6.48 -19.29
C ARG A 102 0.36 -6.82 -17.91
N PHE A 103 -0.75 -6.20 -17.58
CA PHE A 103 -1.44 -6.46 -16.31
C PHE A 103 -2.51 -7.53 -16.55
N GLN A 104 -2.57 -8.53 -15.67
CA GLN A 104 -3.75 -9.38 -15.57
C GLN A 104 -4.83 -8.62 -14.79
N ILE A 105 -5.49 -7.67 -15.46
CA ILE A 105 -6.66 -6.99 -14.93
C ILE A 105 -7.85 -7.87 -15.29
N GLU A 106 -8.46 -8.53 -14.30
CA GLU A 106 -9.81 -9.09 -14.46
C GLU A 106 -10.71 -7.95 -14.96
N GLU A 107 -11.35 -8.17 -16.11
CA GLU A 107 -11.91 -7.18 -17.04
C GLU A 107 -12.48 -5.90 -16.39
N GLU A 108 -11.82 -4.75 -16.58
CA GLU A 108 -12.53 -3.46 -16.74
C GLU A 108 -11.69 -2.27 -17.28
N PHE A 109 -10.35 -2.33 -17.31
CA PHE A 109 -9.55 -1.19 -17.82
C PHE A 109 -8.37 -1.61 -18.71
N GLN A 110 -8.66 -2.20 -19.88
CA GLN A 110 -7.64 -2.47 -20.89
C GLN A 110 -7.45 -1.28 -21.85
N ASN A 111 -6.39 -0.49 -21.61
CA ASN A 111 -5.40 -0.10 -22.64
C ASN A 111 -4.41 1.00 -22.22
N PHE A 112 -4.56 1.63 -21.06
CA PHE A 112 -3.52 2.43 -20.41
C PHE A 112 -3.74 2.37 -18.90
N GLY A 113 -2.91 1.63 -18.18
CA GLY A 113 -3.06 1.41 -16.74
C GLY A 113 -2.64 2.63 -15.93
N VAL A 114 -3.54 3.60 -15.72
CA VAL A 114 -3.44 4.48 -14.55
C VAL A 114 -4.08 3.73 -13.41
N VAL A 115 -3.26 3.25 -12.47
CA VAL A 115 -3.79 2.62 -11.26
C VAL A 115 -3.74 3.63 -10.12
N MET A 116 -4.89 3.83 -9.48
CA MET A 116 -5.08 4.84 -8.45
C MET A 116 -5.38 4.14 -7.12
N SER A 117 -4.61 4.51 -6.09
CA SER A 117 -4.99 4.21 -4.71
C SER A 117 -5.72 5.42 -4.17
N VAL A 118 -7.03 5.31 -3.97
CA VAL A 118 -7.84 6.33 -3.31
C VAL A 118 -7.93 5.97 -1.84
N GLY A 119 -7.49 6.87 -0.95
CA GLY A 119 -7.84 6.76 0.46
C GLY A 119 -9.33 7.07 0.63
N ASP A 120 -10.12 6.11 1.11
CA ASP A 120 -11.59 6.04 1.09
C ASP A 120 -12.35 7.38 0.90
N LEU A 121 -13.15 7.42 -0.18
CA LEU A 121 -14.19 8.43 -0.43
C LEU A 121 -15.52 7.88 0.11
N PHE A 122 -15.79 8.06 1.40
CA PHE A 122 -17.17 8.02 1.88
C PHE A 122 -17.73 9.43 1.77
N VAL A 123 -18.73 9.59 0.90
CA VAL A 123 -19.57 10.79 0.75
C VAL A 123 -20.33 11.04 2.05
#